data_AF-A0AA42K1P1-F1
#
_entry.id   AF-A0AA42K1P1-F1
#
_cell.length_a   1.000
_cell.length_b   1.000
_cell.length_c   1.000
_cell.angle_alpha   90.00
_cell.angle_beta   90.00
_cell.angle_gamma   90.00
#
_symmetry.space_group_name_H-M   'P 1'
#
loop_
_entity.id
_entity.type
_entity.pdbx_description
1 polymer ?
#
loop_
_entity_poly.entity_id
_entity_poly.type
_entity_poly.pdbx_seq_one_letter_code
_entity_poly.pdbx_strand_id
1 'polypeptide(L)' 'MMTINKIPTGAIKTFGNYGVLYQVGEKDSDLPDGDILVNITLLESGEKEKYKLSQLIEDPEAK' A
#
# COMPACT_ATOMS: atom_id res chain seq x y z
N MET A 1 14.39 9.09 17.40
CA MET A 1 14.71 8.17 16.29
C MET A 1 13.43 8.01 15.51
N MET A 2 13.22 8.81 14.46
CA MET A 2 11.99 8.74 13.65
C MET A 2 12.19 7.62 12.64
N THR A 3 11.55 6.47 12.87
CA THR A 3 11.51 5.37 11.89
C THR A 3 10.88 5.92 10.63
N ILE A 4 11.71 6.06 9.60
CA ILE A 4 11.26 6.35 8.24
C ILE A 4 10.39 5.14 7.86
N ASN A 5 9.06 5.29 7.94
CA ASN A 5 8.13 4.26 7.50
C ASN A 5 8.29 4.15 5.98
N LYS A 6 9.26 3.33 5.57
CA LYS A 6 9.70 3.24 4.18
C LYS A 6 8.57 2.56 3.42
N ILE A 7 7.86 3.34 2.62
CA ILE A 7 6.80 2.84 1.75
C ILE A 7 7.47 1.82 0.81
N PRO A 8 6.99 0.56 0.76
CA PRO A 8 7.59 -0.49 -0.05
C PRO A 8 7.17 -0.33 -1.53
N THR A 9 7.48 0.82 -2.12
CA THR A 9 7.15 1.13 -3.52
C THR A 9 7.72 0.05 -4.45
N GLY A 10 6.88 -0.43 -5.36
CA GLY A 10 7.15 -1.52 -6.29
C GLY A 10 6.77 -2.90 -5.78
N ALA A 11 6.55 -3.09 -4.48
CA ALA A 11 6.15 -4.37 -3.91
C ALA A 11 4.76 -4.80 -4.40
N ILE A 12 4.53 -6.10 -4.49
CA ILE A 12 3.22 -6.67 -4.80
C ILE A 12 2.68 -7.30 -3.52
N LYS A 13 1.51 -6.83 -3.10
CA LYS A 13 0.79 -7.28 -1.92
C LYS A 13 -0.60 -7.75 -2.33
N THR A 14 -1.28 -8.43 -1.42
CA THR A 14 -2.66 -8.87 -1.62
C THR A 14 -3.49 -8.37 -0.46
N PHE A 15 -4.72 -7.95 -0.72
CA PHE A 15 -5.61 -7.50 0.36
C PHE A 15 -6.00 -8.69 1.26
N GLY A 16 -5.50 -8.70 2.50
CA GLY A 16 -5.67 -9.85 3.39
C GLY A 16 -5.13 -11.15 2.78
N ASN A 17 -5.68 -12.31 3.15
CA ASN A 17 -5.13 -13.60 2.70
C ASN A 17 -5.65 -14.10 1.34
N TYR A 18 -6.74 -13.52 0.82
CA TYR A 18 -7.47 -14.02 -0.35
C TYR A 18 -7.98 -12.90 -1.27
N GLY A 19 -7.60 -11.65 -1.02
CA GLY A 19 -8.07 -10.52 -1.80
C GLY A 19 -7.22 -10.25 -3.04
N VAL A 20 -7.63 -9.21 -3.76
CA VAL A 20 -7.03 -8.76 -5.01
C VAL A 20 -5.55 -8.40 -4.82
N LEU A 21 -4.74 -8.74 -5.82
CA LEU A 21 -3.34 -8.36 -5.89
C LEU A 21 -3.21 -6.89 -6.29
N TYR A 22 -2.31 -6.17 -5.62
CA TYR A 22 -2.02 -4.79 -5.93
C TYR A 22 -0.52 -4.52 -5.86
N GLN A 23 -0.06 -3.61 -6.71
CA GLN A 23 1.29 -3.08 -6.66
C GLN A 23 1.32 -1.78 -5.87
N VAL A 24 2.28 -1.67 -4.96
CA VAL A 24 2.52 -0.48 -4.15
C VAL A 24 3.21 0.59 -4.99
N GLY A 25 2.64 1.78 -5.03
CA GLY A 25 3.20 2.96 -5.70
C GLY A 25 3.89 3.92 -4.73
N GLU A 26 3.99 5.18 -5.15
CA GLU A 26 4.57 6.26 -4.34
C GLU A 26 3.57 6.85 -3.35
N LYS A 27 4.09 7.56 -2.34
CA LYS A 27 3.29 8.35 -1.41
C LYS A 27 2.37 9.30 -2.18
N ASP A 28 1.09 9.33 -1.81
CA ASP A 28 0.13 10.32 -2.28
C ASP A 28 0.12 11.54 -1.35
N SER A 29 -0.20 11.34 -0.07
CA SER A 29 -0.39 12.43 0.89
C SER A 29 -0.28 11.93 2.34
N ASP A 30 0.06 12.84 3.27
CA ASP A 30 -0.03 12.58 4.71
C ASP A 30 -1.46 12.85 5.19
N LEU A 31 -1.99 11.98 6.03
CA LEU A 31 -3.29 12.14 6.67
C LEU A 31 -3.15 12.93 7.98
N PRO A 32 -4.20 13.67 8.40
CA PRO A 32 -4.15 14.48 9.62
C PRO A 32 -3.98 13.67 10.91
N ASP A 33 -4.26 12.36 10.89
CA ASP A 33 -4.02 11.45 12.01
C ASP A 33 -2.58 10.92 12.09
N GLY A 34 -1.72 11.26 11.13
CA GLY A 34 -0.31 10.84 11.08
C GLY A 34 -0.07 9.58 10.24
N ASP A 35 -1.11 8.99 9.66
CA ASP A 35 -1.00 7.92 8.67
C ASP A 35 -0.69 8.50 7.27
N ILE A 36 -0.36 7.63 6.31
CA ILE A 36 0.07 8.02 4.96
C ILE A 36 -0.83 7.34 3.94
N LEU A 37 -1.36 8.11 2.98
CA LEU A 37 -1.96 7.55 1.78
C LEU A 37 -0.87 7.24 0.76
N VAL A 38 -0.94 6.04 0.20
CA VAL A 38 -0.04 5.51 -0.83
C VAL A 38 -0.87 5.20 -2.06
N ASN A 39 -0.34 5.53 -3.24
CA ASN A 39 -0.95 5.10 -4.48
C ASN A 39 -0.75 3.59 -4.64
N ILE A 40 -1.79 2.87 -5.03
CA ILE A 40 -1.71 1.45 -5.38
C ILE A 40 -2.29 1.23 -6.77
N THR A 41 -1.86 0.17 -7.44
CA THR A 41 -2.45 -0.26 -8.71
C THR A 41 -2.94 -1.69 -8.57
N LEU A 42 -4.25 -1.92 -8.74
CA LEU A 42 -4.83 -3.26 -8.74
C LEU A 42 -4.31 -4.01 -9.97
N LEU A 43 -3.65 -5.15 -9.78
CA LEU A 43 -3.01 -5.88 -10.87
C LEU A 43 -4.02 -6.55 -11.81
N GLU A 44 -5.20 -6.91 -11.30
CA GLU A 44 -6.24 -7.56 -12.11
C GLU A 44 -6.94 -6.59 -13.06
N SER A 45 -7.28 -5.39 -12.59
CA SER A 45 -8.02 -4.38 -13.37
C SER A 45 -7.13 -3.31 -14.00
N GLY A 46 -5.92 -3.10 -13.47
CA GLY A 46 -5.07 -1.93 -13.78
C GLY A 46 -5.57 -0.62 -13.16
N GLU A 47 -6.59 -0.68 -12.31
CA GLU A 47 -7.17 0.49 -11.63
C GLU A 47 -6.21 1.06 -10.59
N LYS A 48 -6.16 2.39 -10.52
CA LYS A 48 -5.34 3.12 -9.55
C LYS A 48 -6.20 3.59 -8.41
N GLU A 49 -5.81 3.20 -7.21
CA GLU A 49 -6.53 3.48 -5.97
C GLU A 49 -5.56 4.07 -4.94
N LYS A 50 -6.09 4.59 -3.83
CA LYS A 50 -5.29 5.08 -2.70
C LYS A 50 -5.52 4.18 -1.50
N TYR A 51 -4.45 3.82 -0.81
CA TYR A 51 -4.51 2.92 0.33
C TYR A 51 -3.67 3.41 1.50
N LYS A 52 -4.12 3.12 2.72
CA LYS A 52 -3.44 3.55 3.94
C LYS A 52 -2.18 2.70 4.16
N LEU A 53 -1.06 3.37 4.44
CA LEU A 53 0.20 2.71 4.73
C LEU A 53 0.10 1.80 5.95
N SER A 54 -0.61 2.25 6.99
CA SER A 54 -0.86 1.44 8.20
C SER A 54 -1.51 0.08 7.91
N GLN A 55 -2.45 0.02 6.97
CA GLN A 55 -3.12 -1.23 6.58
C GLN A 55 -2.24 -2.04 5.62
N LEU A 56 -1.59 -1.36 4.67
CA LEU A 56 -0.69 -1.96 3.69
C LEU A 56 0.43 -2.77 4.34
N ILE A 57 1.02 -2.28 5.43
CA ILE A 57 2.10 -3.00 6.12
C ILE A 57 1.63 -4.29 6.79
N GLU A 58 0.35 -4.41 7.12
CA GLU A 58 -0.25 -5.62 7.72
C GLU A 58 -0.63 -6.66 6.67
N ASP A 59 -0.92 -6.23 5.43
CA ASP A 59 -1.23 -7.14 4.34
C ASP A 59 -0.06 -8.09 4.02
N PRO A 60 -0.31 -9.37 3.71
CA PRO A 60 0.75 -10.29 3.32
C PRO A 60 1.34 -9.93 1.96
N GLU A 61 2.62 -10.29 1.77
CA GLU A 61 3.23 -10.26 0.44
C GLU A 61 2.55 -11.29 -0.47
N ALA A 62 2.39 -10.94 -1.74
CA ALA A 62 1.94 -11.88 -2.74
C ALA A 62 2.99 -12.99 -2.94
N LYS A 63 2.55 -14.25 -2.97
CA LYS A 63 3.41 -15.41 -3.24
C LYS A 63 3.60 -15.64 -4.73
#